data_AF-A0A3D0S6X9-F1
#
_entry.id   AF-A0A3D0S6X9-F1
#
_cell.length_a   1.000
_cell.length_b   1.000
_cell.length_c   1.000
_cell.angle_alpha   90.00
_cell.angle_beta   90.00
_cell.angle_gamma   90.00
#
_symmetry.space_group_name_H-M   'P 1'
#
loop_
_entity.id
_entity.type
_entity.pdbx_description
1 polymer ?
#
loop_
_entity_poly.entity_id
_entity_poly.type
_entity_poly.pdbx_seq_one_letter_code
_entity_poly.pdbx_strand_id
1 'polypeptide(L)' 'ASGRYDLGTPYSATDWSLAHLDITAEVAARIEHHYYDAGHMMYTRHEDLAKLEADLARWLG' A
#
# COMPACT_ATOMS: atom_id res chain seq x y z
N ALA A 1 -1.73 1.13 -0.74
CA ALA A 1 -0.95 0.30 -1.71
C ALA A 1 0.18 1.16 -2.25
N SER A 2 1.42 0.67 -2.27
CA SER A 2 2.57 1.43 -2.79
C SER A 2 3.53 0.57 -3.60
N GLY A 3 4.14 1.17 -4.61
CA GLY A 3 5.20 0.56 -5.40
C GLY A 3 6.58 0.73 -4.79
N ARG A 4 7.36 -0.35 -4.74
CA ARG A 4 8.76 -0.27 -4.27
C ARG A 4 9.65 0.55 -5.21
N TYR A 5 9.29 0.63 -6.49
CA TYR A 5 10.05 1.34 -7.52
C TYR A 5 9.36 2.63 -7.97
N ASP A 6 8.34 3.09 -7.23
CA ASP A 6 7.73 4.38 -7.46
C ASP A 6 8.63 5.51 -6.93
N LEU A 7 9.13 6.35 -7.84
CA LEU A 7 9.95 7.51 -7.50
C LEU A 7 9.15 8.83 -7.49
N GLY A 8 7.92 8.81 -7.99
CA GLY A 8 7.02 9.98 -7.99
C GLY A 8 6.25 10.09 -6.67
N THR A 9 5.80 8.96 -6.13
CA THR A 9 5.24 8.84 -4.78
C THR A 9 5.90 7.69 -4.01
N PRO A 10 7.12 7.90 -3.48
CA PRO A 10 7.89 6.84 -2.82
C PRO A 10 7.14 6.19 -1.65
N TYR A 11 7.16 4.86 -1.57
CA TYR A 11 6.49 4.11 -0.50
C TYR A 11 6.92 4.58 0.91
N SER A 12 8.19 4.93 1.08
CA SER A 12 8.74 5.41 2.35
C SER A 12 8.13 6.73 2.81
N ALA A 13 7.68 7.58 1.87
CA ALA A 13 6.95 8.80 2.23
C ALA A 13 5.56 8.46 2.75
N THR A 14 4.88 7.47 2.18
CA THR A 14 3.62 6.93 2.74
C THR A 14 3.84 6.34 4.13
N ASP A 15 4.88 5.51 4.33
CA ASP A 15 5.21 4.93 5.64
C ASP A 15 5.41 6.02 6.69
N TRP A 16 6.19 7.06 6.33
CA TRP A 16 6.43 8.21 7.20
C TRP A 16 5.12 8.93 7.54
N SER A 17 4.27 9.21 6.55
CA SER A 17 2.98 9.87 6.79
C SER A 17 2.07 9.04 7.71
N LEU A 18 1.97 7.73 7.49
CA LEU A 18 1.16 6.83 8.32
C LEU A 18 1.64 6.80 9.77
N ALA A 19 2.97 6.83 9.99
CA ALA A 19 3.56 6.85 11.32
C ALA A 19 3.34 8.17 12.09
N HIS A 20 2.96 9.25 11.41
CA HIS A 20 2.78 10.59 12.00
C HIS A 20 1.31 11.06 12.01
N LEU A 21 0.35 10.16 11.74
CA LEU A 21 -1.06 10.47 11.88
C LEU A 21 -1.41 10.73 13.36
N ASP A 22 -2.14 11.82 13.63
CA ASP A 22 -2.67 12.13 14.96
C ASP A 22 -3.95 11.31 15.23
N ILE A 23 -3.76 10.00 15.42
CA ILE A 23 -4.83 9.02 15.63
C ILE A 23 -4.51 8.09 16.80
N THR A 24 -5.54 7.51 17.42
CA THR A 24 -5.35 6.54 18.49
C THR A 24 -4.76 5.23 17.95
N ALA A 25 -4.08 4.46 18.81
CA ALA A 25 -3.55 3.15 18.45
C ALA A 25 -4.64 2.19 17.94
N GLU A 26 -5.86 2.30 18.46
CA GLU A 26 -7.01 1.50 18.02
C GLU A 26 -7.39 1.80 16.56
N VAL A 27 -7.35 3.07 16.16
CA VAL A 27 -7.62 3.47 14.77
C VAL A 27 -6.45 3.08 13.87
N ALA A 28 -5.21 3.29 14.33
CA ALA A 28 -4.01 2.90 13.58
C ALA A 28 -3.98 1.40 13.25
N ALA A 29 -4.47 0.55 14.16
CA ALA A 29 -4.57 -0.90 13.95
C ALA A 29 -5.54 -1.31 12.82
N ARG A 30 -6.40 -0.40 12.33
CA ARG A 30 -7.34 -0.65 11.22
C ARG A 30 -6.75 -0.31 9.84
N ILE A 31 -5.53 0.22 9.80
CA ILE A 31 -4.86 0.62 8.56
C ILE A 31 -4.01 -0.55 8.05
N GLU A 32 -4.22 -0.92 6.79
CA GLU A 32 -3.36 -1.86 6.08
C GLU A 32 -2.57 -1.14 4.98
N HIS A 33 -1.26 -1.36 4.95
CA HIS A 33 -0.41 -0.87 3.88
C HIS A 33 0.32 -2.03 3.20
N HIS A 34 0.00 -2.22 1.91
CA HIS A 34 0.56 -3.29 1.09
C HIS A 34 1.57 -2.73 0.08
N TYR A 35 2.66 -3.48 -0.12
CA TYR A 35 3.73 -3.16 -1.06
C TYR A 35 3.73 -4.10 -2.26
N TYR A 36 4.16 -3.57 -3.41
CA TYR A 36 4.19 -4.26 -4.70
C TYR A 36 5.54 -4.03 -5.38
N ASP A 37 6.05 -5.03 -6.06
CA ASP A 37 7.35 -4.98 -6.75
C ASP A 37 7.24 -4.30 -8.13
N ALA A 38 6.56 -3.15 -8.20
CA ALA A 38 6.38 -2.36 -9.41
C ALA A 38 6.60 -0.85 -9.15
N GLY A 39 6.39 -0.03 -10.20
CA GLY A 39 6.55 1.44 -10.20
C GLY A 39 5.32 2.18 -9.66
N HIS A 40 4.89 3.29 -10.26
CA HIS A 40 3.70 4.03 -9.78
C HIS A 40 2.37 3.27 -10.00
N MET A 41 2.28 2.54 -11.11
CA MET A 41 1.06 1.86 -11.55
C MET A 41 1.21 0.35 -11.35
N MET A 42 0.98 -0.14 -10.13
CA MET A 42 1.28 -1.54 -9.75
C MET A 42 0.58 -2.57 -10.62
N TYR A 43 -0.66 -2.26 -10.99
CA TYR A 43 -1.51 -3.13 -11.79
C TYR A 43 -1.02 -3.33 -13.23
N THR A 44 0.00 -2.60 -13.68
CA THR A 44 0.59 -2.79 -15.02
C THR A 44 1.50 -4.01 -15.10
N ARG A 45 2.08 -4.44 -13.97
CA ARG A 45 2.79 -5.73 -13.87
C ARG A 45 1.79 -6.79 -13.42
N HIS A 46 1.61 -7.83 -14.24
CA HIS A 46 0.59 -8.86 -14.03
C HIS A 46 0.66 -9.55 -12.66
N GLU A 47 1.87 -9.84 -12.16
CA GLU A 47 2.07 -10.45 -10.84
C GLU A 47 1.56 -9.53 -9.71
N ASP A 48 1.83 -8.23 -9.81
CA ASP A 48 1.39 -7.24 -8.83
C ASP A 48 -0.11 -6.91 -8.97
N LEU A 49 -0.69 -7.03 -10.16
CA LEU A 49 -2.14 -6.97 -10.36
C LEU A 49 -2.84 -8.14 -9.65
N ALA A 50 -2.39 -9.37 -9.86
CA ALA A 50 -2.97 -10.55 -9.20
C ALA A 50 -2.86 -10.43 -7.66
N LYS A 51 -1.72 -9.93 -7.17
CA LYS A 51 -1.56 -9.62 -5.74
C LYS A 51 -2.53 -8.54 -5.29
N LEU A 52 -2.68 -7.44 -6.05
CA LEU A 52 -3.57 -6.32 -5.71
C LEU A 52 -5.03 -6.78 -5.65
N GLU A 53 -5.47 -7.60 -6.60
CA GLU A 53 -6.80 -8.20 -6.63
C GLU A 53 -7.03 -9.06 -5.38
N ALA A 54 -6.09 -9.94 -5.04
CA ALA A 54 -6.19 -10.80 -3.87
C ALA A 54 -6.19 -10.01 -2.55
N ASP A 55 -5.36 -8.96 -2.44
CA ASP A 55 -5.32 -8.08 -1.27
C ASP A 55 -6.65 -7.34 -1.10
N LEU A 56 -7.21 -6.80 -2.20
CA LEU A 56 -8.48 -6.09 -2.18
C LEU A 56 -9.65 -7.02 -1.82
N ALA A 57 -9.69 -8.23 -2.39
CA ALA A 57 -10.72 -9.22 -2.09
C ALA A 57 -10.74 -9.55 -0.59
N ARG A 58 -9.57 -9.81 0.02
CA ARG A 58 -9.45 -10.08 1.46
C ARG A 58 -9.86 -8.90 2.33
N TRP A 59 -9.61 -7.67 1.89
CA TRP A 59 -9.99 -6.48 2.64
C TRP A 59 -11.50 -6.21 2.59
N LEU A 60 -12.16 -6.53 1.47
CA LEU A 60 -13.61 -6.35 1.29
C LEU A 60 -14.46 -7.43 1.97
N GLY A 61 -13.92 -8.64 2.21
CA GLY A 61 -14.67 -9.76 2.81
C GLY A 61 -13.84 -10.99 3.12
#